data_AF-J3P523-F1
#
_entry.id   AF-J3P523-F1
#
_cell.length_a   1.000
_cell.length_b   1.000
_cell.length_c   1.000
_cell.angle_alpha   90.00
_cell.angle_beta   90.00
_cell.angle_gamma   90.00
#
_symmetry.space_group_name_H-M   'P 1'
#
loop_
_entity.id
_entity.type
_entity.pdbx_description
1 polymer ?
#
loop_
_entity_poly.entity_id
_entity_poly.type
_entity_poly.pdbx_seq_one_letter_code
_entity_poly.pdbx_strand_id
1 'polypeptide(L)'
;MNEQDRLNRLSPELLTPDVLAETLHIFDKAMRHTPYAVSGMSAYAAWGYTAKCPRHVSVVVPAYSKDTIRSWARTAGFDTFATRPDLLGVCTADGKFRRVRLRYIENPDDDGWGDFRSVRLPMFMPPALLARTAGGGGRDGGEGEVGGDEVATEATPVVLQLPTLFNLAAHTFMSDAARSSSGMRASIGRDILWMLERMSRRTPGEEGAGPLAPDAASMLKDAGFWREFTFAFPRAPALFVTAGMGPALVGQMVAEAEGRPHRRPNRPHHYHHHQREQEQEQPPRPPPTPPKDAKWQAPPPPPPAAPRLPEGGNRASLPRRDGGYEPYRPGPETVLGFGRVTRSATAPATATRAQSPDVVNNGRSSSAPGGSGSSSRYSGLSAVPAALLPCGGRNRAPAPAAGGGGDDWLADWSRALGREAPRRNDPESQRQRARQGIAPPPESRRNPYRDE
;
A
#
# COMPACT_ATOMS: atom_id res chain seq x y z
N MET A 1 -28.50 12.03 3.99
CA MET A 1 -27.44 12.00 5.01
C MET A 1 -26.26 12.77 4.46
N ASN A 2 -25.65 13.70 5.21
CA ASN A 2 -24.53 14.49 4.69
C ASN A 2 -23.23 13.65 4.66
N GLU A 3 -22.21 14.09 3.93
CA GLU A 3 -20.94 13.37 3.80
C GLU A 3 -20.16 13.27 5.12
N GLN A 4 -20.20 14.32 5.93
CA GLN A 4 -19.52 14.37 7.22
C GLN A 4 -20.07 13.33 8.20
N ASP A 5 -21.39 13.14 8.23
CA ASP A 5 -22.04 12.12 9.04
C ASP A 5 -21.57 10.72 8.62
N ARG A 6 -21.36 10.49 7.31
CA ARG A 6 -20.90 9.20 6.79
C ARG A 6 -19.43 8.96 7.16
N LEU A 7 -18.60 9.99 7.08
CA LEU A 7 -17.21 9.94 7.55
C LEU A 7 -17.15 9.64 9.05
N ASN A 8 -18.01 10.25 9.85
CA ASN A 8 -18.08 10.02 11.30
C ASN A 8 -18.57 8.61 11.67
N ARG A 9 -19.24 7.89 10.76
CA ARG A 9 -19.64 6.48 10.96
C ARG A 9 -18.52 5.49 10.71
N LEU A 10 -17.42 5.90 10.06
CA LEU A 10 -16.27 5.02 9.87
C LEU A 10 -15.66 4.68 11.23
N SER A 11 -15.69 3.39 11.58
CA SER A 11 -15.23 2.92 12.88
C SER A 11 -13.73 3.15 13.06
N PRO A 12 -13.29 3.80 14.16
CA PRO A 12 -11.88 3.97 14.50
C PRO A 12 -11.30 2.77 15.27
N GLU A 13 -12.11 1.74 15.51
CA GLU A 13 -11.74 0.54 16.27
C GLU A 13 -10.65 -0.25 15.56
N LEU A 14 -9.89 -1.01 16.35
CA LEU A 14 -8.95 -1.98 15.82
C LEU A 14 -9.72 -3.11 15.13
N LEU A 15 -9.24 -3.53 13.95
CA LEU A 15 -9.78 -4.66 13.23
C LEU A 15 -9.23 -5.93 13.89
N THR A 16 -10.14 -6.74 14.45
CA THR A 16 -9.80 -8.10 14.88
C THR A 16 -9.48 -8.95 13.64
N PRO A 17 -8.80 -10.10 13.80
CA PRO A 17 -8.51 -11.00 12.67
C PRO A 17 -9.77 -11.37 11.87
N ASP A 18 -10.88 -11.68 12.54
CA ASP A 18 -12.14 -12.05 11.88
C ASP A 18 -12.75 -10.89 11.08
N VAL A 19 -12.78 -9.70 11.68
CA VAL A 19 -13.31 -8.48 11.02
C VAL A 19 -12.41 -8.06 9.86
N LEU A 20 -11.09 -8.21 9.99
CA LEU A 20 -10.14 -7.97 8.91
C LEU A 20 -10.39 -8.94 7.76
N ALA A 21 -10.54 -10.24 8.07
CA ALA A 21 -10.81 -11.27 7.06
C ALA A 21 -12.12 -11.02 6.31
N GLU A 22 -13.17 -10.66 7.06
CA GLU A 22 -14.45 -10.26 6.50
C GLU A 22 -14.35 -9.04 5.59
N THR A 23 -13.72 -7.97 6.08
CA THR A 23 -13.55 -6.72 5.31
C THR A 23 -12.80 -6.98 4.01
N LEU A 24 -11.73 -7.79 4.05
CA LEU A 24 -10.93 -8.14 2.89
C LEU A 24 -11.67 -9.03 1.90
N HIS A 25 -12.49 -9.97 2.37
CA HIS A 25 -13.33 -10.80 1.50
C HIS A 25 -14.39 -9.98 0.76
N ILE A 26 -15.09 -9.09 1.48
CA ILE A 26 -16.09 -8.19 0.88
C ILE A 26 -15.42 -7.29 -0.16
N PHE A 27 -14.25 -6.75 0.17
CA PHE A 27 -13.47 -5.91 -0.74
C PHE A 27 -12.97 -6.68 -1.97
N ASP A 28 -12.39 -7.87 -1.79
CA ASP A 28 -11.91 -8.73 -2.89
C ASP A 28 -13.05 -9.07 -3.86
N LYS A 29 -14.22 -9.48 -3.33
CA LYS A 29 -15.41 -9.77 -4.14
C LYS A 29 -15.85 -8.58 -4.99
N ALA A 30 -15.82 -7.36 -4.44
CA ALA A 30 -16.17 -6.14 -5.17
C ALA A 30 -15.11 -5.73 -6.21
N MET A 31 -13.85 -6.06 -5.98
CA MET A 31 -12.70 -5.58 -6.77
C MET A 31 -12.07 -6.65 -7.66
N ARG A 32 -12.72 -7.80 -7.88
CA ARG A 32 -12.18 -8.93 -8.67
C ARG A 32 -11.67 -8.56 -10.07
N HIS A 33 -12.21 -7.49 -10.65
CA HIS A 33 -11.89 -7.03 -12.00
C HIS A 33 -10.88 -5.88 -12.05
N THR A 34 -10.39 -5.41 -10.91
CA THR A 34 -9.47 -4.28 -10.84
C THR A 34 -8.17 -4.70 -10.18
N PRO A 35 -6.98 -4.35 -10.73
CA PRO A 35 -5.72 -4.62 -10.05
C PRO A 35 -5.63 -3.86 -8.73
N TYR A 36 -5.35 -4.59 -7.65
CA TYR A 36 -5.09 -4.04 -6.33
C TYR A 36 -4.21 -5.00 -5.52
N ALA A 37 -3.62 -4.50 -4.43
CA ALA A 37 -2.96 -5.33 -3.45
C ALA A 37 -3.08 -4.73 -2.04
N VAL A 38 -3.36 -5.58 -1.06
CA VAL A 38 -3.37 -5.19 0.37
C VAL A 38 -1.94 -4.87 0.81
N SER A 39 -1.78 -3.77 1.54
CA SER A 39 -0.49 -3.26 2.01
C SER A 39 -0.54 -2.85 3.49
N GLY A 40 0.58 -2.33 4.00
CA GLY A 40 0.68 -1.76 5.34
C GLY A 40 0.36 -2.77 6.46
N MET A 41 -0.20 -2.27 7.55
CA MET A 41 -0.52 -3.10 8.73
C MET A 41 -1.54 -4.20 8.45
N SER A 42 -2.49 -3.98 7.53
CA SER A 42 -3.45 -5.03 7.11
C SER A 42 -2.76 -6.17 6.39
N ALA A 43 -1.76 -5.89 5.56
CA ALA A 43 -0.97 -6.94 4.92
C ALA A 43 -0.12 -7.70 5.94
N TYR A 44 0.46 -7.01 6.92
CA TYR A 44 1.23 -7.68 7.99
C TYR A 44 0.35 -8.65 8.77
N ALA A 45 -0.87 -8.21 9.13
CA ALA A 45 -1.83 -9.06 9.82
C ALA A 45 -2.26 -10.26 8.97
N ALA A 46 -2.47 -10.09 7.65
CA ALA A 46 -2.74 -11.20 6.73
C ALA A 46 -1.57 -12.20 6.66
N TRP A 47 -0.33 -11.74 6.79
CA TRP A 47 0.87 -12.56 6.91
C TRP A 47 1.10 -13.19 8.30
N GLY A 48 0.18 -12.98 9.25
CA GLY A 48 0.22 -13.53 10.60
C GLY A 48 0.88 -12.63 11.65
N TYR A 49 1.04 -11.33 11.39
CA TYR A 49 1.56 -10.39 12.39
C TYR A 49 0.51 -10.07 13.45
N THR A 50 0.74 -10.49 14.70
CA THR A 50 -0.22 -10.34 15.80
C THR A 50 0.15 -9.26 16.82
N ALA A 51 1.37 -8.72 16.78
CA ALA A 51 1.83 -7.74 17.77
C ALA A 51 1.13 -6.38 17.63
N LYS A 52 0.53 -6.08 16.47
CA LYS A 52 -0.19 -4.84 16.19
C LYS A 52 -1.42 -5.13 15.32
N CYS A 53 -2.59 -4.67 15.77
CA CYS A 53 -3.81 -4.77 14.98
C CYS A 53 -3.98 -3.53 14.07
N PRO A 54 -4.40 -3.71 12.81
CA PRO A 54 -4.68 -2.58 11.92
C PRO A 54 -5.94 -1.83 12.37
N ARG A 55 -5.96 -0.50 12.23
CA ARG A 55 -7.17 0.34 12.42
C ARG A 55 -8.02 0.49 11.16
N HIS A 56 -7.46 0.10 10.03
CA HIS A 56 -8.05 0.24 8.70
C HIS A 56 -7.30 -0.68 7.74
N VAL A 57 -7.94 -1.02 6.64
CA VAL A 57 -7.29 -1.74 5.54
C VAL A 57 -6.59 -0.73 4.65
N SER A 58 -5.33 -0.97 4.32
CA SER A 58 -4.59 -0.19 3.33
C SER A 58 -4.44 -0.99 2.04
N VAL A 59 -4.80 -0.39 0.91
CA VAL A 59 -4.76 -1.03 -0.41
C VAL A 59 -3.99 -0.13 -1.37
N VAL A 60 -3.03 -0.70 -2.10
CA VAL A 60 -2.39 -0.03 -3.24
C VAL A 60 -3.11 -0.39 -4.52
N VAL A 61 -3.23 0.61 -5.40
CA VAL A 61 -4.01 0.58 -6.63
C VAL A 61 -3.23 1.36 -7.69
N PRO A 62 -3.21 0.94 -8.97
CA PRO A 62 -2.69 1.76 -10.04
C PRO A 62 -3.48 3.06 -10.20
N ALA A 63 -2.81 4.19 -10.44
CA ALA A 63 -3.48 5.49 -10.56
C ALA A 63 -4.56 5.52 -11.66
N TYR A 64 -4.36 4.81 -12.78
CA TYR A 64 -5.34 4.72 -13.86
C TYR A 64 -6.67 4.04 -13.45
N SER A 65 -6.68 3.25 -12.37
CA SER A 65 -7.86 2.52 -11.89
C SER A 65 -8.72 3.32 -10.91
N LYS A 66 -8.39 4.60 -10.66
CA LYS A 66 -9.03 5.45 -9.65
C LYS A 66 -10.54 5.58 -9.81
N ASP A 67 -11.02 5.86 -11.01
CA ASP A 67 -12.46 6.02 -11.26
C ASP A 67 -13.18 4.67 -11.37
N THR A 68 -12.49 3.65 -11.87
CA THR A 68 -12.99 2.27 -11.95
C THR A 68 -13.27 1.72 -10.55
N ILE A 69 -12.32 1.82 -9.61
CA ILE A 69 -12.52 1.36 -8.22
C ILE A 69 -13.69 2.09 -7.56
N ARG A 70 -13.80 3.40 -7.74
CA ARG A 70 -14.91 4.16 -7.14
C ARG A 70 -16.27 3.71 -7.68
N SER A 71 -16.33 3.42 -8.97
CA SER A 71 -17.54 2.96 -9.64
C SER A 71 -17.95 1.58 -9.12
N TRP A 72 -17.00 0.64 -9.04
CA TRP A 72 -17.23 -0.68 -8.44
C TRP A 72 -17.61 -0.61 -6.96
N ALA A 73 -16.94 0.23 -6.18
CA ALA A 73 -17.25 0.46 -4.77
C ALA A 73 -18.70 0.91 -4.58
N ARG A 74 -19.18 1.88 -5.38
CA ARG A 74 -20.57 2.34 -5.33
C ARG A 74 -21.56 1.25 -5.69
N THR A 75 -21.28 0.48 -6.74
CA THR A 75 -22.13 -0.64 -7.17
C THR A 75 -22.20 -1.75 -6.10
N ALA A 76 -21.10 -1.99 -5.38
CA ALA A 76 -21.03 -2.92 -4.26
C ALA A 76 -21.67 -2.38 -2.96
N GLY A 77 -22.21 -1.15 -2.97
CA GLY A 77 -22.84 -0.53 -1.80
C GLY A 77 -21.85 0.02 -0.77
N PHE A 78 -20.59 0.26 -1.15
CA PHE A 78 -19.61 0.87 -0.25
C PHE A 78 -19.86 2.37 -0.08
N ASP A 79 -19.48 2.88 1.09
CA ASP A 79 -19.50 4.31 1.35
C ASP A 79 -18.32 5.00 0.66
N THR A 80 -18.59 5.76 -0.42
CA THR A 80 -17.60 6.63 -1.08
C THR A 80 -17.76 8.10 -0.67
N PHE A 81 -16.66 8.83 -0.61
CA PHE A 81 -16.59 10.24 -0.18
C PHE A 81 -16.02 11.13 -1.30
N ALA A 82 -16.64 12.28 -1.55
CA ALA A 82 -16.19 13.23 -2.58
C ALA A 82 -14.99 14.04 -2.09
N THR A 83 -15.01 14.47 -0.83
CA THR A 83 -13.93 15.23 -0.17
C THR A 83 -12.69 14.38 0.10
N ARG A 84 -12.87 13.06 0.25
CA ARG A 84 -11.81 12.09 0.58
C ARG A 84 -11.89 10.86 -0.32
N PRO A 85 -11.50 10.99 -1.59
CA PRO A 85 -11.85 9.99 -2.58
C PRO A 85 -10.79 8.87 -2.67
N ASP A 86 -9.87 8.85 -1.71
CA ASP A 86 -8.94 7.78 -1.30
C ASP A 86 -9.52 6.90 -0.17
N LEU A 87 -10.73 7.18 0.30
CA LEU A 87 -11.35 6.51 1.43
C LEU A 87 -12.63 5.80 1.02
N LEU A 88 -12.80 4.57 1.51
CA LEU A 88 -14.02 3.78 1.38
C LEU A 88 -14.50 3.29 2.75
N GLY A 89 -15.80 3.20 2.93
CA GLY A 89 -16.44 2.51 4.06
C GLY A 89 -17.05 1.19 3.62
N VAL A 90 -16.57 0.07 4.18
CA VAL A 90 -17.10 -1.27 3.93
C VAL A 90 -17.95 -1.69 5.12
N CYS A 91 -19.23 -2.01 4.89
CA CYS A 91 -20.10 -2.49 5.95
C CYS A 91 -19.78 -3.96 6.27
N THR A 92 -19.48 -4.27 7.52
CA THR A 92 -19.26 -5.63 8.03
C THR A 92 -20.52 -6.19 8.70
N ALA A 93 -20.57 -7.49 8.97
CA ALA A 93 -21.73 -8.19 9.51
C ALA A 93 -22.10 -7.74 10.93
N ASP A 94 -21.20 -7.10 11.65
CA ASP A 94 -21.49 -6.40 12.91
C ASP A 94 -22.24 -5.07 12.73
N GLY A 95 -22.57 -4.69 11.49
CA GLY A 95 -23.26 -3.45 11.13
C GLY A 95 -22.39 -2.20 11.17
N LYS A 96 -21.07 -2.35 11.37
CA LYS A 96 -20.12 -1.22 11.40
C LYS A 96 -19.50 -0.98 10.04
N PHE A 97 -19.13 0.26 9.77
CA PHE A 97 -18.39 0.62 8.56
C PHE A 97 -16.89 0.62 8.85
N ARG A 98 -16.17 -0.31 8.22
CA ARG A 98 -14.71 -0.45 8.31
C ARG A 98 -14.04 0.39 7.24
N ARG A 99 -12.97 1.06 7.64
CA ARG A 99 -12.24 2.00 6.80
C ARG A 99 -11.29 1.25 5.88
N VAL A 100 -11.41 1.48 4.57
CA VAL A 100 -10.44 1.04 3.56
C VAL A 100 -9.82 2.28 2.94
N ARG A 101 -8.50 2.39 3.05
CA ARG A 101 -7.72 3.49 2.48
C ARG A 101 -7.03 3.01 1.21
N LEU A 102 -7.30 3.70 0.12
CA LEU A 102 -6.71 3.49 -1.18
C LEU A 102 -5.47 4.36 -1.32
N ARG A 103 -4.42 3.78 -1.89
CA ARG A 103 -3.21 4.48 -2.28
C ARG A 103 -3.01 4.28 -3.77
N TYR A 104 -3.03 5.38 -4.51
CA TYR A 104 -2.77 5.37 -5.92
C TYR A 104 -1.26 5.48 -6.16
N ILE A 105 -0.72 4.57 -6.95
CA ILE A 105 0.68 4.61 -7.39
C ILE A 105 0.71 5.27 -8.76
N GLU A 106 1.36 6.43 -8.82
CA GLU A 106 1.64 7.16 -10.05
C GLU A 106 3.09 6.84 -10.41
N ASN A 107 3.31 6.06 -11.46
CA ASN A 107 4.65 5.91 -12.05
C ASN A 107 4.52 6.31 -13.53
N PRO A 108 5.25 7.35 -13.97
CA PRO A 108 5.06 7.91 -15.31
C PRO A 108 5.73 7.11 -16.43
N ASP A 109 6.71 6.26 -16.11
CA ASP A 109 7.63 5.67 -17.11
C ASP A 109 7.40 4.17 -17.38
N ASP A 110 6.58 3.51 -16.56
CA ASP A 110 6.12 2.13 -16.67
C ASP A 110 4.81 2.07 -15.89
N ASP A 111 3.92 1.11 -16.09
CA ASP A 111 2.60 1.07 -15.40
C ASP A 111 2.72 1.06 -13.85
N GLY A 112 3.94 1.04 -13.31
CA GLY A 112 4.33 1.32 -11.92
C GLY A 112 3.95 0.21 -10.96
N TRP A 113 3.03 -0.61 -11.42
CA TRP A 113 2.48 -1.78 -10.81
C TRP A 113 3.42 -2.98 -10.93
N GLY A 114 4.27 -3.04 -11.96
CA GLY A 114 5.20 -4.16 -12.21
C GLY A 114 6.16 -4.44 -11.05
N ASP A 115 6.54 -3.41 -10.29
CA ASP A 115 7.41 -3.54 -9.12
C ASP A 115 6.67 -4.12 -7.89
N PHE A 116 5.35 -4.02 -7.87
CA PHE A 116 4.52 -4.49 -6.76
C PHE A 116 4.16 -5.96 -6.96
N ARG A 117 5.05 -6.83 -6.51
CA ARG A 117 4.75 -8.25 -6.46
C ARG A 117 3.70 -8.53 -5.39
N SER A 118 2.66 -9.25 -5.76
CA SER A 118 1.58 -9.68 -4.88
C SER A 118 1.37 -11.20 -4.93
N VAL A 119 0.65 -11.73 -3.95
CA VAL A 119 0.24 -13.14 -3.84
C VAL A 119 -1.19 -13.19 -3.33
N ARG A 120 -1.96 -14.21 -3.71
CA ARG A 120 -3.26 -14.49 -3.08
C ARG A 120 -3.01 -15.27 -1.80
N LEU A 121 -3.34 -14.67 -0.66
CA LEU A 121 -3.14 -15.32 0.63
C LEU A 121 -4.45 -15.96 1.11
N PRO A 122 -4.47 -17.28 1.36
CA PRO A 122 -5.60 -17.89 2.05
C PRO A 122 -5.73 -17.29 3.44
N MET A 123 -6.92 -16.78 3.75
CA MET A 123 -7.26 -16.33 5.09
C MET A 123 -8.44 -17.11 5.61
N PHE A 124 -8.28 -17.63 6.82
CA PHE A 124 -9.36 -18.29 7.52
C PHE A 124 -10.46 -17.28 7.83
N MET A 125 -11.67 -17.56 7.33
CA MET A 125 -12.87 -16.87 7.72
C MET A 125 -13.75 -17.85 8.52
N PRO A 126 -14.21 -17.46 9.72
CA PRO A 126 -15.19 -18.26 10.46
C PRO A 126 -16.42 -18.56 9.60
N PRO A 127 -16.93 -19.81 9.58
CA PRO A 127 -18.10 -20.19 8.78
C PRO A 127 -19.33 -19.32 9.02
N ALA A 128 -19.52 -18.85 10.25
CA ALA A 128 -20.60 -17.95 10.63
C ALA A 128 -20.56 -16.60 9.87
N LEU A 129 -19.38 -16.12 9.48
CA LEU A 129 -19.23 -14.89 8.68
C LEU A 129 -19.45 -15.18 7.19
N LEU A 130 -19.03 -16.35 6.70
CA LEU A 130 -19.28 -16.77 5.31
C LEU A 130 -20.78 -16.88 5.02
N ALA A 131 -21.54 -17.55 5.88
CA ALA A 131 -22.99 -17.71 5.69
C ALA A 131 -23.72 -16.35 5.59
N ARG A 132 -23.26 -15.34 6.35
CA ARG A 132 -23.86 -14.00 6.35
C ARG A 132 -23.49 -13.18 5.11
N THR A 133 -22.28 -13.36 4.59
CA THR A 133 -21.85 -12.68 3.35
C THR A 133 -22.46 -13.31 2.10
N ALA A 134 -22.82 -14.60 2.14
CA ALA A 134 -23.54 -15.29 1.08
C ALA A 134 -25.05 -14.92 1.05
N GLY A 135 -25.70 -14.83 2.22
CA GLY A 135 -27.16 -14.62 2.32
C GLY A 135 -27.69 -13.20 2.07
N GLY A 136 -26.82 -12.21 1.81
CA GLY A 136 -27.22 -10.80 1.63
C GLY A 136 -27.86 -10.46 0.28
N GLY A 137 -27.91 -11.41 -0.66
CA GLY A 137 -28.52 -11.23 -1.98
C GLY A 137 -30.02 -11.53 -1.97
N GLY A 138 -30.82 -10.67 -1.34
CA GLY A 138 -32.28 -10.75 -1.41
C GLY A 138 -32.78 -10.63 -2.85
N ARG A 139 -33.00 -11.77 -3.51
CA ARG A 139 -33.90 -11.93 -4.66
C ARG A 139 -34.65 -13.24 -4.50
N ASP A 140 -35.83 -13.09 -3.91
CA ASP A 140 -37.08 -13.82 -4.16
C ASP A 140 -37.00 -15.01 -5.15
N GLY A 141 -37.30 -16.21 -4.64
CA GLY A 141 -38.26 -17.10 -5.32
C GLY A 141 -37.75 -18.22 -6.24
N GLY A 142 -36.59 -18.83 -6.00
CA GLY A 142 -36.18 -20.02 -6.74
C GLY A 142 -35.67 -21.13 -5.83
N GLU A 143 -36.54 -22.05 -5.43
CA GLU A 143 -36.19 -23.32 -4.78
C GLU A 143 -35.44 -24.23 -5.78
N GLY A 144 -34.20 -23.87 -6.09
CA GLY A 144 -33.28 -24.72 -6.81
C GLY A 144 -32.45 -25.50 -5.80
N GLU A 145 -32.78 -26.77 -5.61
CA GLU A 145 -32.04 -27.74 -4.81
C GLU A 145 -30.61 -27.89 -5.37
N VAL A 146 -29.63 -27.17 -4.78
CA VAL A 146 -28.22 -27.27 -5.13
C VAL A 146 -27.56 -28.28 -4.19
N GLY A 147 -27.23 -29.45 -4.74
CA GLY A 147 -26.54 -30.52 -4.05
C GLY A 147 -25.13 -30.15 -3.59
N GLY A 148 -24.97 -30.06 -2.28
CA GLY A 148 -23.89 -30.61 -1.45
C GLY A 148 -22.51 -30.79 -2.06
N ASP A 149 -21.73 -29.71 -2.14
CA ASP A 149 -20.32 -29.67 -1.70
C ASP A 149 -19.89 -28.20 -1.66
N GLU A 150 -20.51 -27.42 -0.76
CA GLU A 150 -20.17 -26.00 -0.59
C GLU A 150 -18.84 -25.91 0.17
N VAL A 151 -17.76 -26.10 -0.57
CA VAL A 151 -16.37 -25.90 -0.14
C VAL A 151 -16.29 -24.54 0.53
N ALA A 152 -15.95 -24.53 1.82
CA ALA A 152 -15.76 -23.32 2.62
C ALA A 152 -15.00 -22.28 1.77
N THR A 153 -15.68 -21.18 1.42
CA THR A 153 -15.16 -20.23 0.45
C THR A 153 -14.03 -19.43 1.10
N GLU A 154 -12.81 -19.97 0.99
CA GLU A 154 -11.60 -19.36 1.53
C GLU A 154 -11.41 -17.96 0.94
N ALA A 155 -11.33 -16.96 1.80
CA ALA A 155 -11.03 -15.61 1.35
C ALA A 155 -9.57 -15.57 0.91
N THR A 156 -9.32 -15.26 -0.36
CA THR A 156 -7.98 -15.25 -0.95
C THR A 156 -7.59 -13.85 -1.45
N PRO A 157 -7.56 -12.82 -0.58
CA PRO A 157 -7.24 -11.47 -1.02
C PRO A 157 -5.85 -11.40 -1.65
N VAL A 158 -5.70 -10.50 -2.62
CA VAL A 158 -4.39 -10.16 -3.19
C VAL A 158 -3.63 -9.29 -2.18
N VAL A 159 -2.50 -9.80 -1.66
CA VAL A 159 -1.66 -9.13 -0.64
C VAL A 159 -0.26 -8.93 -1.20
N LEU A 160 0.40 -7.83 -0.86
CA LEU A 160 1.80 -7.62 -1.24
C LEU A 160 2.71 -8.71 -0.64
N GLN A 161 3.70 -9.12 -1.43
CA GLN A 161 4.73 -10.07 -0.98
C GLN A 161 5.58 -9.46 0.13
N LEU A 162 6.13 -10.30 1.00
CA LEU A 162 6.95 -9.85 2.13
C LEU A 162 8.15 -8.99 1.70
N PRO A 163 8.91 -9.31 0.62
CA PRO A 163 10.01 -8.45 0.16
C PRO A 163 9.55 -7.05 -0.27
N THR A 164 8.40 -6.96 -0.94
CA THR A 164 7.80 -5.68 -1.34
C THR A 164 7.35 -4.87 -0.13
N LEU A 165 6.71 -5.53 0.85
CA LEU A 165 6.33 -4.92 2.14
C LEU A 165 7.56 -4.44 2.92
N PHE A 166 8.64 -5.23 2.92
CA PHE A 166 9.93 -4.84 3.50
C PHE A 166 10.45 -3.56 2.83
N ASN A 167 10.44 -3.51 1.49
CA ASN A 167 10.95 -2.35 0.75
C ASN A 167 10.18 -1.07 1.11
N LEU A 168 8.84 -1.17 1.18
CA LEU A 168 7.98 -0.06 1.60
C LEU A 168 8.28 0.39 3.04
N ALA A 169 8.50 -0.56 3.95
CA ALA A 169 8.86 -0.26 5.33
C ALA A 169 10.23 0.40 5.45
N ALA A 170 11.22 -0.07 4.69
CA ALA A 170 12.56 0.48 4.64
C ALA A 170 12.58 1.92 4.10
N HIS A 171 11.82 2.20 3.03
CA HIS A 171 11.69 3.55 2.50
C HIS A 171 11.22 4.54 3.57
N THR A 172 10.26 4.15 4.40
CA THR A 172 9.78 5.08 5.40
C THR A 172 10.62 5.11 6.65
N PHE A 173 11.26 4.00 7.02
CA PHE A 173 12.30 4.07 8.03
C PHE A 173 13.32 5.18 7.72
N MET A 174 13.59 5.40 6.43
CA MET A 174 14.47 6.45 5.91
C MET A 174 13.80 7.82 5.69
N SER A 175 12.48 7.93 5.80
CA SER A 175 11.77 9.21 5.64
C SER A 175 12.09 10.20 6.76
N ASP A 176 12.02 11.49 6.44
CA ASP A 176 12.28 12.55 7.42
C ASP A 176 11.27 12.55 8.58
N ALA A 177 10.03 12.18 8.30
CA ALA A 177 9.01 12.00 9.33
C ALA A 177 9.42 10.92 10.35
N ALA A 178 9.92 9.76 9.90
CA ALA A 178 10.43 8.74 10.80
C ALA A 178 11.70 9.22 11.53
N ARG A 179 12.63 9.91 10.84
CA ARG A 179 13.84 10.47 11.47
C ARG A 179 13.52 11.49 12.56
N SER A 180 12.46 12.27 12.39
CA SER A 180 12.00 13.25 13.38
C SER A 180 11.35 12.62 14.63
N SER A 181 11.00 11.33 14.58
CA SER A 181 10.31 10.63 15.67
C SER A 181 10.98 9.29 15.99
N SER A 182 11.80 9.27 17.05
CA SER A 182 12.50 8.06 17.52
C SER A 182 11.54 6.89 17.79
N GLY A 183 10.37 7.16 18.37
CA GLY A 183 9.34 6.16 18.63
C GLY A 183 8.73 5.57 17.35
N MET A 184 8.48 6.41 16.34
CA MET A 184 8.01 5.95 15.03
C MET A 184 9.06 5.10 14.32
N ARG A 185 10.31 5.58 14.29
CA ARG A 185 11.45 4.87 13.69
C ARG A 185 11.69 3.52 14.35
N ALA A 186 11.68 3.45 15.68
CA ALA A 186 11.79 2.20 16.43
C ALA A 186 10.59 1.25 16.19
N SER A 187 9.39 1.80 16.00
CA SER A 187 8.20 1.03 15.64
C SER A 187 8.34 0.39 14.26
N ILE A 188 8.74 1.16 13.24
CA ILE A 188 8.94 0.67 11.87
C ILE A 188 10.09 -0.35 11.84
N GLY A 189 11.18 -0.10 12.58
CA GLY A 189 12.30 -1.04 12.63
C GLY A 189 11.90 -2.40 13.21
N ARG A 190 11.02 -2.44 14.22
CA ARG A 190 10.45 -3.71 14.71
C ARG A 190 9.59 -4.43 13.67
N ASP A 191 8.87 -3.69 12.83
CA ASP A 191 8.09 -4.28 11.74
C ASP A 191 9.01 -4.90 10.68
N ILE A 192 10.12 -4.21 10.36
CA ILE A 192 11.16 -4.73 9.46
C ILE A 192 11.78 -6.02 10.01
N LEU A 193 12.18 -6.03 11.29
CA LEU A 193 12.75 -7.22 11.93
C LEU A 193 11.77 -8.39 11.91
N TRP A 194 10.48 -8.15 12.20
CA TRP A 194 9.45 -9.19 12.12
C TRP A 194 9.32 -9.76 10.71
N MET A 195 9.35 -8.93 9.66
CA MET A 195 9.30 -9.42 8.27
C MET A 195 10.50 -10.29 7.93
N LEU A 196 11.72 -9.92 8.36
CA LEU A 196 12.92 -10.73 8.17
C LEU A 196 12.81 -12.08 8.88
N GLU A 197 12.35 -12.08 10.14
CA GLU A 197 12.09 -13.31 10.89
C GLU A 197 11.02 -14.17 10.20
N ARG A 198 9.95 -13.56 9.70
CA ARG A 198 8.88 -14.28 9.00
C ARG A 198 9.36 -14.93 7.69
N MET A 199 10.18 -14.23 6.91
CA MET A 199 10.83 -14.79 5.71
C MET A 199 11.79 -15.92 6.05
N SER A 200 12.46 -15.87 7.20
CA SER A 200 13.38 -16.93 7.64
C SER A 200 12.67 -18.22 8.05
N ARG A 201 11.39 -18.14 8.44
CA ARG A 201 10.54 -19.28 8.83
C ARG A 201 9.65 -19.78 7.69
N ARG A 202 9.87 -19.31 6.45
CA ARG A 202 9.04 -19.69 5.30
C ARG A 202 9.04 -21.19 5.09
N THR A 203 7.90 -21.75 4.74
CA THR A 203 7.84 -23.15 4.30
C THR A 203 8.31 -23.26 2.85
N PRO A 204 8.98 -24.34 2.44
CA PRO A 204 9.29 -24.58 1.03
C PRO A 204 8.00 -24.54 0.20
N GLY A 205 7.98 -23.72 -0.86
CA GLY A 205 6.80 -23.53 -1.70
C GLY A 205 5.81 -22.44 -1.23
N GLU A 206 6.08 -21.76 -0.11
CA GLU A 206 5.27 -20.62 0.32
C GLU A 206 5.44 -19.42 -0.62
N GLU A 207 4.44 -19.18 -1.47
CA GLU A 207 4.43 -18.06 -2.41
C GLU A 207 4.43 -16.72 -1.67
N GLY A 208 5.20 -15.75 -2.17
CA GLY A 208 5.24 -14.39 -1.65
C GLY A 208 6.05 -14.17 -0.37
N ALA A 209 6.49 -15.24 0.31
CA ALA A 209 7.47 -15.19 1.40
C ALA A 209 8.92 -15.40 0.91
N GLY A 210 9.15 -15.28 -0.40
CA GLY A 210 10.39 -15.60 -1.10
C GLY A 210 11.64 -14.92 -0.52
N PRO A 211 12.85 -15.41 -0.89
CA PRO A 211 14.09 -14.90 -0.33
C PRO A 211 14.22 -13.40 -0.56
N LEU A 212 14.72 -12.71 0.46
CA LEU A 212 15.00 -11.29 0.33
C LEU A 212 16.18 -11.11 -0.62
N ALA A 213 15.96 -10.39 -1.72
CA ALA A 213 16.96 -10.11 -2.75
C ALA A 213 16.97 -8.62 -3.10
N PRO A 214 18.12 -8.04 -3.50
CA PRO A 214 18.21 -6.62 -3.89
C PRO A 214 17.28 -6.21 -5.03
N ASP A 215 16.88 -7.15 -5.88
CA ASP A 215 15.97 -6.87 -7.00
C ASP A 215 14.50 -6.86 -6.56
N ALA A 216 14.16 -7.50 -5.44
CA ALA A 216 12.83 -7.45 -4.86
C ALA A 216 12.67 -6.27 -3.87
N ALA A 217 13.78 -5.73 -3.36
CA ALA A 217 13.80 -4.60 -2.44
C ALA A 217 14.98 -3.68 -2.76
N SER A 218 14.73 -2.65 -3.56
CA SER A 218 15.73 -1.66 -4.00
C SER A 218 16.42 -0.95 -2.84
N MET A 219 15.75 -0.77 -1.69
CA MET A 219 16.34 -0.19 -0.48
C MET A 219 17.55 -0.97 0.06
N LEU A 220 17.71 -2.24 -0.31
CA LEU A 220 18.90 -3.02 0.04
C LEU A 220 20.16 -2.55 -0.70
N LYS A 221 20.02 -1.74 -1.76
CA LYS A 221 21.14 -1.13 -2.49
C LYS A 221 21.55 0.22 -1.90
N ASP A 222 20.75 0.78 -0.98
CA ASP A 222 21.03 2.07 -0.36
C ASP A 222 21.94 1.90 0.88
N ALA A 223 23.19 2.36 0.76
CA ALA A 223 24.15 2.37 1.87
C ALA A 223 23.67 3.21 3.06
N GLY A 224 22.86 4.25 2.82
CA GLY A 224 22.23 5.06 3.87
C GLY A 224 21.29 4.24 4.74
N PHE A 225 20.46 3.39 4.13
CA PHE A 225 19.59 2.47 4.87
C PHE A 225 20.39 1.51 5.72
N TRP A 226 21.40 0.85 5.16
CA TRP A 226 22.23 -0.08 5.93
C TRP A 226 22.88 0.61 7.12
N ARG A 227 23.53 1.75 6.92
CA ARG A 227 24.19 2.51 8.00
C ARG A 227 23.22 2.87 9.12
N GLU A 228 22.09 3.45 8.76
CA GLU A 228 21.08 3.93 9.71
C GLU A 228 20.33 2.79 10.41
N PHE A 229 20.12 1.67 9.73
CA PHE A 229 19.36 0.54 10.24
C PHE A 229 20.23 -0.38 11.09
N THR A 230 21.44 -0.74 10.67
CA THR A 230 22.34 -1.62 11.44
C THR A 230 22.89 -0.91 12.67
N PHE A 231 23.08 0.41 12.63
CA PHE A 231 23.40 1.19 13.82
C PHE A 231 22.29 1.10 14.87
N ALA A 232 21.02 1.24 14.46
CA ALA A 232 19.87 1.15 15.36
C ALA A 232 19.57 -0.31 15.80
N PHE A 233 19.88 -1.29 14.94
CA PHE A 233 19.60 -2.71 15.17
C PHE A 233 20.83 -3.57 14.83
N PRO A 234 21.84 -3.65 15.74
CA PRO A 234 23.11 -4.33 15.45
C PRO A 234 23.00 -5.83 15.12
N ARG A 235 21.88 -6.47 15.52
CA ARG A 235 21.61 -7.89 15.23
C ARG A 235 20.94 -8.12 13.87
N ALA A 236 20.51 -7.05 13.18
CA ALA A 236 19.80 -7.15 11.91
C ALA A 236 20.58 -7.87 10.80
N PRO A 237 21.92 -7.68 10.63
CA PRO A 237 22.66 -8.36 9.56
C PRO A 237 22.48 -9.88 9.54
N ALA A 238 22.44 -10.52 10.71
CA ALA A 238 22.20 -11.97 10.80
C ALA A 238 20.80 -12.35 10.27
N LEU A 239 19.79 -11.52 10.53
CA LEU A 239 18.42 -11.76 10.06
C LEU A 239 18.29 -11.57 8.54
N PHE A 240 19.06 -10.67 7.93
CA PHE A 240 19.12 -10.57 6.46
C PHE A 240 19.64 -11.87 5.84
N VAL A 241 20.67 -12.47 6.44
CA VAL A 241 21.21 -13.75 5.98
C VAL A 241 20.17 -14.86 6.13
N THR A 242 19.50 -14.97 7.28
CA THR A 242 18.47 -16.00 7.49
C THR A 242 17.21 -15.77 6.64
N ALA A 243 16.90 -14.52 6.27
CA ALA A 243 15.83 -14.20 5.31
C ALA A 243 16.18 -14.60 3.86
N GLY A 244 17.42 -15.03 3.60
CA GLY A 244 17.86 -15.57 2.31
C GLY A 244 18.87 -14.71 1.55
N MET A 245 19.36 -13.61 2.13
CA MET A 245 20.46 -12.86 1.53
C MET A 245 21.79 -13.62 1.67
N GLY A 246 22.64 -13.57 0.66
CA GLY A 246 23.97 -14.19 0.73
C GLY A 246 24.83 -13.52 1.82
N PRO A 247 25.55 -14.28 2.67
CA PRO A 247 26.35 -13.71 3.76
C PRO A 247 27.48 -12.79 3.25
N ALA A 248 28.06 -13.10 2.09
CA ALA A 248 29.05 -12.26 1.44
C ALA A 248 28.47 -10.89 1.03
N LEU A 249 27.24 -10.88 0.50
CA LEU A 249 26.55 -9.66 0.10
C LEU A 249 26.19 -8.81 1.32
N VAL A 250 25.65 -9.41 2.38
CA VAL A 250 25.35 -8.70 3.63
C VAL A 250 26.63 -8.11 4.23
N GLY A 251 27.71 -8.89 4.31
CA GLY A 251 29.01 -8.40 4.77
C GLY A 251 29.53 -7.23 3.94
N GLN A 252 29.33 -7.28 2.61
CA GLN A 252 29.67 -6.18 1.72
C GLN A 252 28.86 -4.91 2.04
N MET A 253 27.53 -5.02 2.16
CA MET A 253 26.66 -3.88 2.39
C MET A 253 26.92 -3.22 3.76
N VAL A 254 27.21 -4.01 4.79
CA VAL A 254 27.61 -3.49 6.10
C VAL A 254 28.97 -2.79 6.04
N ALA A 255 29.96 -3.40 5.37
CA ALA A 255 31.29 -2.78 5.24
C ALA A 255 31.24 -1.45 4.49
N GLU A 256 30.46 -1.39 3.40
CA GLU A 256 30.22 -0.18 2.62
C GLU A 256 29.52 0.91 3.44
N ALA A 257 28.49 0.53 4.21
CA ALA A 257 27.77 1.43 5.10
C ALA A 257 28.63 2.02 6.22
N GLU A 258 29.61 1.26 6.72
CA GLU A 258 30.59 1.71 7.71
C GLU A 258 31.71 2.59 7.12
N GLY A 259 31.70 2.83 5.80
CA GLY A 259 32.76 3.58 5.11
C GLY A 259 34.10 2.85 5.11
N ARG A 260 34.12 1.54 5.40
CA ARG A 260 35.34 0.75 5.28
C ARG A 260 35.63 0.58 3.80
N PRO A 261 36.81 1.01 3.30
CA PRO A 261 37.15 0.77 1.91
C PRO A 261 37.11 -0.74 1.67
N HIS A 262 36.37 -1.15 0.64
CA HIS A 262 36.28 -2.54 0.23
C HIS A 262 37.70 -3.07 0.03
N ARG A 263 38.20 -3.88 0.98
CA ARG A 263 39.35 -4.73 0.73
C ARG A 263 38.86 -5.73 -0.31
N ARG A 264 39.06 -5.40 -1.59
CA ARG A 264 38.84 -6.33 -2.70
C ARG A 264 39.41 -7.67 -2.23
N PRO A 265 38.60 -8.74 -2.15
CA PRO A 265 39.09 -10.03 -1.69
C PRO A 265 40.35 -10.29 -2.50
N ASN A 266 41.48 -10.41 -1.79
CA ASN A 266 42.82 -10.50 -2.37
C ASN A 266 42.69 -11.34 -3.65
N ARG A 267 42.69 -10.68 -4.81
CA ARG A 267 42.85 -11.40 -6.07
C ARG A 267 44.17 -12.11 -5.84
N PRO A 268 44.23 -13.45 -5.78
CA PRO A 268 45.49 -14.11 -5.58
C PRO A 268 46.44 -13.53 -6.62
N HIS A 269 47.48 -12.84 -6.18
CA HIS A 269 48.43 -12.10 -7.02
C HIS A 269 49.25 -13.03 -7.94
N HIS A 270 48.80 -14.26 -8.15
CA HIS A 270 49.47 -15.31 -8.89
C HIS A 270 49.55 -15.08 -10.41
N TYR A 271 48.83 -14.10 -10.98
CA TYR A 271 48.90 -13.86 -12.42
C TYR A 271 49.90 -12.80 -12.88
N HIS A 272 50.46 -11.96 -11.99
CA HIS A 272 51.44 -10.95 -12.42
C HIS A 272 52.89 -11.42 -12.38
N HIS A 273 53.20 -12.52 -11.67
CA HIS A 273 54.58 -13.03 -11.68
C HIS A 273 54.92 -13.72 -13.01
N HIS A 274 54.01 -14.56 -13.54
CA HIS A 274 54.27 -15.24 -14.82
C HIS A 274 54.22 -14.32 -16.04
N GLN A 275 53.46 -13.22 -16.00
CA GLN A 275 53.43 -12.28 -17.11
C GLN A 275 54.74 -11.46 -17.21
N ARG A 276 55.37 -11.14 -16.07
CA ARG A 276 56.68 -10.48 -16.04
C ARG A 276 57.83 -11.40 -16.47
N GLU A 277 57.75 -12.68 -16.16
CA GLU A 277 58.73 -13.67 -16.64
C GLU A 277 58.61 -13.90 -18.15
N GLN A 278 57.38 -13.94 -18.70
CA GLN A 278 57.19 -14.03 -20.16
C GLN A 278 57.55 -12.73 -20.92
N GLU A 279 57.49 -11.56 -20.29
CA GLU A 279 57.95 -10.31 -20.90
C GLU A 279 59.48 -10.15 -20.85
N GLN A 280 60.19 -10.81 -19.92
CA GLN A 280 61.66 -10.79 -19.85
C GLN A 280 62.34 -11.73 -20.85
N GLU A 281 61.66 -12.79 -21.31
CA GLU A 281 62.19 -13.70 -22.33
C GLU A 281 61.84 -13.30 -23.78
N GLN A 282 61.09 -12.22 -24.00
CA GLN A 282 60.86 -11.73 -25.37
C GLN A 282 62.07 -10.92 -25.87
N PRO A 283 62.72 -11.33 -26.98
CA PRO A 283 63.77 -10.52 -27.59
C PRO A 283 63.23 -9.13 -27.98
N PRO A 284 64.07 -8.08 -27.91
CA PRO A 284 63.64 -6.70 -28.11
C PRO A 284 62.95 -6.55 -29.46
N ARG A 285 61.67 -6.16 -29.43
CA ARG A 285 60.91 -5.92 -30.66
C ARG A 285 61.56 -4.74 -31.40
N PRO A 286 61.73 -4.85 -32.73
CA PRO A 286 62.22 -3.74 -33.53
C PRO A 286 61.28 -2.54 -33.38
N PRO A 287 61.82 -1.31 -33.44
CA PRO A 287 61.01 -0.10 -33.31
C PRO A 287 59.90 -0.09 -34.37
N PRO A 288 58.67 0.34 -34.01
CA PRO A 288 57.56 0.37 -34.95
C PRO A 288 57.93 1.29 -36.12
N THR A 289 57.98 0.71 -37.32
CA THR A 289 58.12 1.50 -38.54
C THR A 289 56.89 2.40 -38.70
N PRO A 290 57.06 3.70 -38.98
CA PRO A 290 55.95 4.60 -39.17
C PRO A 290 55.07 4.14 -40.34
N PRO A 291 53.73 4.23 -40.21
CA PRO A 291 52.82 3.84 -41.28
C PRO A 291 53.05 4.71 -42.52
N LYS A 292 53.22 4.06 -43.68
CA LYS A 292 53.56 4.68 -44.97
C LYS A 292 52.51 5.66 -45.51
N ASP A 293 51.33 5.75 -44.88
CA ASP A 293 50.21 6.56 -45.36
C ASP A 293 49.76 7.66 -44.39
N ALA A 294 50.64 8.10 -43.48
CA ALA A 294 50.39 9.30 -42.66
C ALA A 294 50.47 10.58 -43.51
N LYS A 295 49.50 10.78 -44.41
CA LYS A 295 49.20 12.08 -44.99
C LYS A 295 48.82 13.01 -43.85
N TRP A 296 49.69 13.99 -43.61
CA TRP A 296 49.53 15.15 -42.75
C TRP A 296 48.07 15.61 -42.66
N GLN A 297 47.37 15.21 -41.60
CA GLN A 297 46.12 15.84 -41.23
C GLN A 297 46.47 17.19 -40.60
N ALA A 298 46.01 18.26 -41.23
CA ALA A 298 46.14 19.60 -40.70
C ALA A 298 45.47 19.68 -39.32
N PRO A 299 46.08 20.39 -38.35
CA PRO A 299 45.48 20.55 -37.03
C PRO A 299 44.10 21.21 -37.15
N PRO A 300 43.11 20.78 -36.35
CA PRO A 300 41.77 21.36 -36.38
C PRO A 300 41.81 22.85 -36.00
N PRO A 301 40.98 23.69 -36.63
CA PRO A 301 40.92 25.11 -36.33
C PRO A 301 40.44 25.34 -34.89
N PRO A 302 40.93 26.42 -34.23
CA PRO A 302 40.51 26.75 -32.87
C PRO A 302 39.02 27.09 -32.82
N PRO A 303 38.32 26.75 -31.71
CA PRO A 303 36.90 27.02 -31.56
C PRO A 303 36.62 28.53 -31.53
N PRO A 304 35.44 28.97 -32.02
CA PRO A 304 35.07 30.38 -32.04
C PRO A 304 34.93 30.94 -30.61
N ALA A 305 35.46 32.14 -30.42
CA ALA A 305 35.42 32.85 -29.14
C ALA A 305 33.99 33.08 -28.66
N ALA A 306 33.74 32.76 -27.39
CA ALA A 306 32.45 32.98 -26.74
C ALA A 306 32.05 34.48 -26.76
N PRO A 307 30.76 34.81 -26.95
CA PRO A 307 30.30 36.19 -26.93
C PRO A 307 30.47 36.80 -25.54
N ARG A 308 31.16 37.94 -25.49
CA ARG A 308 31.32 38.76 -24.29
C ARG A 308 29.96 39.34 -23.88
N LEU A 309 29.55 39.07 -22.64
CA LEU A 309 28.40 39.75 -22.03
C LEU A 309 28.74 41.23 -21.79
N PRO A 310 27.80 42.16 -22.02
CA PRO A 310 28.01 43.57 -21.73
C PRO A 310 28.01 43.81 -20.21
N GLU A 311 29.11 44.41 -19.73
CA GLU A 311 29.20 44.98 -18.38
C GLU A 311 28.44 46.31 -18.32
N GLY A 312 27.73 46.51 -17.21
CA GLY A 312 27.42 47.85 -16.69
C GLY A 312 26.09 48.47 -17.13
N GLY A 313 25.11 48.49 -16.22
CA GLY A 313 23.89 49.26 -16.42
C GLY A 313 22.96 49.30 -15.22
N ASN A 314 23.19 50.26 -14.33
CA ASN A 314 22.21 50.97 -13.51
C ASN A 314 21.21 50.16 -12.66
N ARG A 315 21.54 50.12 -11.37
CA ARG A 315 20.64 49.86 -10.24
C ARG A 315 19.62 51.02 -10.15
N ALA A 316 18.49 50.89 -10.86
CA ALA A 316 17.34 51.77 -10.72
C ALA A 316 16.28 51.12 -9.82
N SER A 317 15.89 51.86 -8.80
CA SER A 317 14.89 51.54 -7.79
C SER A 317 13.54 51.16 -8.41
N LEU A 318 13.01 50.00 -8.03
CA LEU A 318 11.63 49.59 -8.36
C LEU A 318 10.63 50.32 -7.45
N PRO A 319 9.55 50.91 -7.99
CA PRO A 319 8.45 51.42 -7.19
C PRO A 319 7.57 50.27 -6.68
N ARG A 320 7.13 50.40 -5.42
CA ARG A 320 6.04 49.62 -4.82
C ARG A 320 4.81 49.69 -5.73
N ARG A 321 4.29 48.53 -6.13
CA ARG A 321 3.02 48.40 -6.83
C ARG A 321 2.02 47.68 -5.93
N ASP A 322 1.16 48.47 -5.29
CA ASP A 322 -0.13 48.01 -4.81
C ASP A 322 -0.99 47.67 -6.03
N GLY A 323 -1.51 46.44 -6.08
CA GLY A 323 -2.34 45.97 -7.19
C GLY A 323 -3.16 44.77 -6.73
N GLY A 324 -4.42 45.05 -6.35
CA GLY A 324 -5.40 44.05 -5.98
C GLY A 324 -5.66 43.08 -7.13
N TYR A 325 -5.68 41.80 -6.79
CA TYR A 325 -6.05 40.71 -7.70
C TYR A 325 -7.57 40.49 -7.58
N GLU A 326 -8.31 40.92 -8.59
CA GLU A 326 -9.73 40.64 -8.73
C GLU A 326 -9.91 39.30 -9.47
N PRO A 327 -10.57 38.28 -8.88
CA PRO A 327 -10.74 37.00 -9.55
C PRO A 327 -11.83 37.06 -10.61
N TYR A 328 -11.44 36.60 -11.80
CA TYR A 328 -12.24 36.33 -12.99
C TYR A 328 -13.62 35.71 -12.70
N ARG A 329 -14.69 36.43 -13.10
CA ARG A 329 -16.07 35.90 -13.21
C ARG A 329 -16.26 35.31 -14.61
N PRO A 330 -16.62 34.02 -14.76
CA PRO A 330 -17.16 33.54 -16.03
C PRO A 330 -18.59 34.05 -16.19
N GLY A 331 -18.85 34.75 -17.31
CA GLY A 331 -20.17 35.18 -17.73
C GLY A 331 -21.06 34.02 -18.21
N PRO A 332 -22.37 34.27 -18.36
CA PRO A 332 -23.35 33.23 -18.71
C PRO A 332 -23.45 33.08 -20.24
N GLU A 333 -23.03 31.94 -20.77
CA GLU A 333 -23.35 31.57 -22.16
C GLU A 333 -24.44 30.50 -22.22
N THR A 334 -25.61 31.00 -22.58
CA THR A 334 -26.40 30.58 -23.75
C THR A 334 -26.80 29.11 -23.89
N VAL A 335 -28.07 28.92 -23.56
CA VAL A 335 -29.03 27.89 -24.00
C VAL A 335 -28.97 27.61 -25.51
N LEU A 336 -28.66 26.37 -25.87
CA LEU A 336 -29.17 25.63 -27.04
C LEU A 336 -29.11 24.13 -26.64
N GLY A 337 -30.12 23.27 -26.72
CA GLY A 337 -31.35 23.32 -27.47
C GLY A 337 -31.52 22.12 -28.41
N PHE A 338 -31.25 20.87 -28.01
CA PHE A 338 -31.62 19.64 -28.73
C PHE A 338 -31.63 18.48 -27.73
N GLY A 339 -32.49 17.47 -27.74
CA GLY A 339 -33.54 17.04 -28.65
C GLY A 339 -33.97 15.66 -28.14
N ARG A 340 -35.23 15.54 -27.73
CA ARG A 340 -35.84 14.34 -27.16
C ARG A 340 -36.00 13.31 -28.27
N VAL A 341 -35.34 12.15 -28.18
CA VAL A 341 -35.66 10.98 -29.02
C VAL A 341 -36.07 9.83 -28.12
N THR A 342 -37.37 9.65 -28.01
CA THR A 342 -38.00 8.39 -27.62
C THR A 342 -37.83 7.38 -28.75
N ARG A 343 -37.25 6.21 -28.47
CA ARG A 343 -37.48 5.01 -29.29
C ARG A 343 -37.80 3.82 -28.41
N SER A 344 -39.03 3.37 -28.60
CA SER A 344 -39.60 2.12 -28.14
C SER A 344 -39.09 0.94 -28.97
N ALA A 345 -39.05 -0.22 -28.32
CA ALA A 345 -39.31 -1.59 -28.80
C ALA A 345 -38.54 -2.11 -30.03
N THR A 346 -37.81 -3.23 -29.85
CA THR A 346 -38.17 -4.53 -30.48
C THR A 346 -37.31 -5.68 -29.93
N ALA A 347 -37.97 -6.78 -29.58
CA ALA A 347 -37.38 -8.09 -29.34
C ALA A 347 -37.22 -8.86 -30.68
N PRO A 348 -36.39 -9.91 -30.69
CA PRO A 348 -36.76 -11.18 -31.36
C PRO A 348 -36.50 -12.37 -30.41
N ALA A 349 -37.48 -13.22 -30.15
CA ALA A 349 -37.93 -14.36 -30.97
C ALA A 349 -36.90 -15.51 -31.06
N THR A 350 -37.12 -16.49 -30.18
CA THR A 350 -37.19 -17.95 -30.42
C THR A 350 -36.42 -18.53 -31.61
N ALA A 351 -35.50 -19.46 -31.32
CA ALA A 351 -35.08 -20.52 -32.24
C ALA A 351 -35.07 -21.87 -31.51
N THR A 352 -35.54 -22.87 -32.24
CA THR A 352 -36.02 -24.18 -31.78
C THR A 352 -34.99 -25.27 -32.15
N ARG A 353 -34.74 -26.20 -31.21
CA ARG A 353 -34.53 -27.66 -31.41
C ARG A 353 -33.41 -28.17 -32.34
N ALA A 354 -32.52 -28.98 -31.75
CA ALA A 354 -32.03 -30.22 -32.36
C ALA A 354 -31.77 -31.28 -31.26
N GLN A 355 -32.26 -32.51 -31.50
CA GLN A 355 -32.20 -33.68 -30.62
C GLN A 355 -31.04 -34.62 -31.03
N SER A 356 -30.37 -35.21 -30.02
CA SER A 356 -29.85 -36.60 -29.92
C SER A 356 -28.77 -37.11 -30.91
N PRO A 357 -27.96 -38.16 -30.60
CA PRO A 357 -28.29 -39.30 -29.73
C PRO A 357 -27.23 -39.87 -28.75
N ASP A 358 -27.77 -40.62 -27.78
CA ASP A 358 -27.34 -41.85 -27.11
C ASP A 358 -25.85 -42.28 -27.12
N VAL A 359 -25.27 -42.42 -25.92
CA VAL A 359 -24.29 -43.47 -25.62
C VAL A 359 -24.51 -44.05 -24.21
N VAL A 360 -25.07 -45.25 -24.21
CA VAL A 360 -24.76 -46.47 -23.43
C VAL A 360 -24.16 -46.35 -22.01
N ASN A 361 -25.04 -46.75 -21.10
CA ASN A 361 -24.93 -47.31 -19.76
C ASN A 361 -23.77 -48.33 -19.52
N ASN A 362 -23.14 -48.27 -18.34
CA ASN A 362 -22.67 -49.48 -17.64
C ASN A 362 -22.52 -49.20 -16.14
N GLY A 363 -23.34 -49.90 -15.34
CA GLY A 363 -23.37 -49.77 -13.90
C GLY A 363 -22.31 -50.59 -13.16
N ARG A 364 -22.22 -50.34 -11.84
CA ARG A 364 -22.00 -51.40 -10.86
C ARG A 364 -22.40 -50.96 -9.45
N SER A 365 -23.24 -51.78 -8.86
CA SER A 365 -23.79 -51.74 -7.52
C SER A 365 -22.77 -52.23 -6.49
N SER A 366 -22.80 -51.69 -5.27
CA SER A 366 -22.53 -52.46 -4.04
C SER A 366 -23.01 -51.71 -2.77
N SER A 367 -24.13 -52.21 -2.23
CA SER A 367 -24.42 -52.54 -0.82
C SER A 367 -23.96 -51.64 0.35
N ALA A 368 -24.97 -51.29 1.17
CA ALA A 368 -24.96 -50.80 2.56
C ALA A 368 -24.34 -51.81 3.57
N PRO A 369 -24.25 -51.60 4.91
CA PRO A 369 -25.30 -51.10 5.86
C PRO A 369 -24.78 -49.96 6.79
N GLY A 370 -25.59 -49.09 7.38
CA GLY A 370 -26.63 -49.33 8.39
C GLY A 370 -26.18 -48.69 9.72
N GLY A 371 -26.93 -47.72 10.25
CA GLY A 371 -26.57 -47.03 11.50
C GLY A 371 -27.64 -46.05 11.96
N SER A 372 -28.49 -46.52 12.86
CA SER A 372 -29.59 -45.85 13.55
C SER A 372 -29.15 -44.73 14.50
N GLY A 373 -30.01 -43.71 14.68
CA GLY A 373 -30.32 -43.27 16.05
C GLY A 373 -30.47 -41.77 16.32
N SER A 374 -31.70 -41.42 16.67
CA SER A 374 -32.08 -40.45 17.72
C SER A 374 -32.39 -39.00 17.33
N SER A 375 -33.70 -38.78 17.18
CA SER A 375 -34.43 -37.53 17.38
C SER A 375 -34.06 -36.81 18.68
N SER A 376 -33.95 -35.48 18.62
CA SER A 376 -34.30 -34.64 19.77
C SER A 376 -35.05 -33.40 19.28
N ARG A 377 -36.25 -33.25 19.84
CA ARG A 377 -37.18 -32.12 19.62
C ARG A 377 -36.73 -30.98 20.53
N TYR A 378 -36.68 -29.76 20.02
CA TYR A 378 -36.86 -28.56 20.85
C TYR A 378 -37.81 -27.60 20.15
N SER A 379 -38.93 -27.34 20.83
CA SER A 379 -39.92 -26.32 20.52
C SER A 379 -39.74 -25.15 21.50
N GLY A 380 -39.96 -23.92 21.03
CA GLY A 380 -40.12 -22.72 21.85
C GLY A 380 -39.79 -21.48 21.00
N LEU A 381 -40.78 -20.76 20.43
CA LEU A 381 -41.54 -19.65 21.05
C LEU A 381 -40.60 -18.58 21.64
N SER A 382 -40.73 -17.27 21.45
CA SER A 382 -41.64 -16.36 20.77
C SER A 382 -41.07 -14.94 20.97
N ALA A 383 -41.64 -13.96 20.26
CA ALA A 383 -41.70 -12.53 20.61
C ALA A 383 -40.53 -11.60 20.20
N VAL A 384 -40.77 -10.91 19.08
CA VAL A 384 -40.44 -9.50 18.83
C VAL A 384 -41.20 -8.61 19.86
N PRO A 385 -40.75 -7.38 20.19
CA PRO A 385 -41.22 -6.24 19.39
C PRO A 385 -40.17 -5.13 19.15
N ALA A 386 -40.43 -4.42 18.06
CA ALA A 386 -39.82 -3.17 17.65
C ALA A 386 -40.26 -1.99 18.55
N ALA A 387 -39.42 -0.95 18.61
CA ALA A 387 -39.88 0.41 18.84
C ALA A 387 -38.92 1.43 18.19
N LEU A 388 -39.47 2.15 17.22
CA LEU A 388 -38.98 3.41 16.64
C LEU A 388 -39.07 4.53 17.68
N LEU A 389 -38.20 5.55 17.59
CA LEU A 389 -38.57 6.96 17.38
C LEU A 389 -37.31 7.87 17.24
N PRO A 390 -37.41 9.01 16.53
CA PRO A 390 -36.30 9.85 16.13
C PRO A 390 -36.20 11.14 16.98
N CYS A 391 -35.00 11.69 17.12
CA CYS A 391 -34.81 13.07 17.57
C CYS A 391 -33.93 13.83 16.57
N GLY A 392 -34.55 14.83 15.93
CA GLY A 392 -33.88 15.84 15.14
C GLY A 392 -33.22 16.91 16.01
N GLY A 393 -32.19 17.54 15.46
CA GLY A 393 -31.54 18.70 16.06
C GLY A 393 -30.64 19.39 15.03
N ARG A 394 -31.14 20.48 14.44
CA ARG A 394 -30.38 21.40 13.59
C ARG A 394 -29.39 22.18 14.46
N ASN A 395 -28.14 22.35 14.02
CA ASN A 395 -27.43 23.63 14.14
C ASN A 395 -26.23 23.69 13.16
N ARG A 396 -26.19 24.80 12.40
CA ARG A 396 -25.12 25.21 11.49
C ARG A 396 -23.96 25.82 12.27
N ALA A 397 -22.73 25.50 11.89
CA ALA A 397 -21.53 26.30 12.17
C ALA A 397 -20.55 26.18 10.97
N PRO A 398 -19.63 27.15 10.79
CA PRO A 398 -19.08 27.50 9.48
C PRO A 398 -17.85 26.69 9.06
N ALA A 399 -17.61 26.67 7.75
CA ALA A 399 -16.50 26.01 7.08
C ALA A 399 -15.15 26.72 7.29
N PRO A 400 -14.02 25.99 7.16
CA PRO A 400 -12.80 26.59 6.66
C PRO A 400 -12.24 25.90 5.40
N ALA A 401 -11.50 26.74 4.68
CA ALA A 401 -10.90 26.60 3.37
C ALA A 401 -10.06 25.33 3.12
N ALA A 402 -10.18 24.84 1.89
CA ALA A 402 -9.25 23.89 1.27
C ALA A 402 -8.09 24.65 0.61
N GLY A 403 -6.85 24.17 0.82
CA GLY A 403 -5.66 24.57 0.07
C GLY A 403 -4.89 23.32 -0.38
N GLY A 404 -4.46 23.30 -1.65
CA GLY A 404 -3.72 22.23 -2.34
C GLY A 404 -2.39 21.85 -1.67
N GLY A 405 -1.72 20.74 -2.00
CA GLY A 405 -1.56 20.09 -3.31
C GLY A 405 -0.07 20.20 -3.70
N GLY A 406 0.70 19.12 -3.52
CA GLY A 406 2.12 19.06 -3.89
C GLY A 406 2.96 18.02 -3.12
N ASP A 407 3.22 16.88 -3.76
CA ASP A 407 4.46 16.08 -3.80
C ASP A 407 5.23 15.74 -2.51
N ASP A 408 4.56 15.16 -1.51
CA ASP A 408 5.27 14.47 -0.42
C ASP A 408 4.58 13.15 -0.05
N TRP A 409 4.63 12.19 -0.99
CA TRP A 409 3.99 10.88 -0.84
C TRP A 409 4.57 10.03 0.30
N LEU A 410 5.80 10.34 0.75
CA LEU A 410 6.47 9.75 1.92
C LEU A 410 5.97 10.37 3.24
N ALA A 411 5.75 11.69 3.30
CA ALA A 411 5.07 12.30 4.45
C ALA A 411 3.62 11.82 4.57
N ASP A 412 2.91 11.60 3.46
CA ASP A 412 1.56 11.05 3.49
C ASP A 412 1.52 9.56 3.90
N TRP A 413 2.55 8.77 3.61
CA TRP A 413 2.73 7.42 4.18
C TRP A 413 2.95 7.46 5.69
N SER A 414 3.75 8.41 6.16
CA SER A 414 4.02 8.56 7.59
C SER A 414 2.80 9.03 8.37
N ARG A 415 1.98 9.93 7.79
CA ARG A 415 0.66 10.30 8.32
C ARG A 415 -0.34 9.14 8.26
N ALA A 416 -0.20 8.23 7.29
CA ALA A 416 -1.05 7.05 7.13
C ALA A 416 -0.86 5.97 8.21
N LEU A 417 0.33 5.88 8.80
CA LEU A 417 0.62 4.93 9.89
C LEU A 417 -0.08 5.26 11.23
N GLY A 418 -1.02 6.21 11.26
CA GLY A 418 -2.07 6.23 12.27
C GLY A 418 -1.67 6.85 13.62
N ARG A 419 -0.87 7.92 13.60
CA ARG A 419 -0.84 8.88 14.71
C ARG A 419 -1.05 10.28 14.16
N GLU A 420 -2.17 10.90 14.54
CA GLU A 420 -2.30 12.35 14.51
C GLU A 420 -1.11 12.94 15.28
N ALA A 421 -0.45 13.95 14.72
CA ALA A 421 0.53 14.74 15.48
C ALA A 421 -0.15 15.24 16.76
N PRO A 422 0.54 15.28 17.93
CA PRO A 422 -0.03 15.91 19.10
C PRO A 422 -0.44 17.33 18.71
N ARG A 423 -1.75 17.62 18.82
CA ARG A 423 -2.30 18.95 18.54
C ARG A 423 -1.43 19.94 19.29
N ARG A 424 -0.67 20.77 18.57
CA ARG A 424 0.02 21.92 19.14
C ARG A 424 -1.02 22.69 19.96
N ASN A 425 -0.66 23.02 21.20
CA ASN A 425 -1.47 23.77 22.16
C ASN A 425 -2.34 24.80 21.46
N ASP A 426 -3.63 24.47 21.29
CA ASP A 426 -4.61 25.38 20.77
C ASP A 426 -4.99 26.35 21.90
N PRO A 427 -4.66 27.65 21.80
CA PRO A 427 -4.96 28.63 22.84
C PRO A 427 -6.47 28.73 23.11
N GLU A 428 -7.32 28.33 22.17
CA GLU A 428 -8.78 28.34 22.35
C GLU A 428 -9.25 27.21 23.28
N SER A 429 -8.59 26.04 23.20
CA SER A 429 -8.86 24.90 24.09
C SER A 429 -8.41 25.18 25.54
N GLN A 430 -7.34 25.95 25.74
CA GLN A 430 -6.94 26.43 27.07
C GLN A 430 -7.94 27.45 27.64
N ARG A 431 -8.46 28.36 26.81
CA ARG A 431 -9.51 29.31 27.23
C ARG A 431 -10.82 28.61 27.60
N GLN A 432 -11.20 27.55 26.88
CA GLN A 432 -12.38 26.75 27.24
C GLN A 432 -12.20 25.99 28.56
N ARG A 433 -11.01 25.42 28.83
CA ARG A 433 -10.72 24.78 30.12
C ARG A 433 -10.73 25.76 31.30
N ALA A 434 -10.18 26.96 31.10
CA ALA A 434 -10.23 28.03 32.10
C ALA A 434 -11.67 28.48 32.39
N ARG A 435 -12.53 28.58 31.37
CA ARG A 435 -13.97 28.88 31.54
C ARG A 435 -14.75 27.79 32.27
N GLN A 436 -14.28 26.54 32.20
CA GLN A 436 -14.91 25.41 32.88
C GLN A 436 -14.39 25.20 34.33
N GLY A 437 -13.53 26.09 34.84
CA GLY A 437 -12.98 25.98 36.20
C GLY A 437 -12.08 24.76 36.40
N ILE A 438 -11.60 24.13 35.32
CA ILE A 438 -10.72 22.96 35.39
C ILE A 438 -9.31 23.47 35.67
N ALA A 439 -8.83 23.26 36.89
CA ALA A 439 -7.48 23.62 37.30
C ALA A 439 -6.44 22.94 36.39
N PRO A 440 -5.37 23.65 35.98
CA PRO A 440 -4.29 23.04 35.22
C PRO A 440 -3.64 21.92 36.03
N PRO A 441 -3.14 20.85 35.38
CA PRO A 441 -2.43 19.79 36.08
C PRO A 441 -1.21 20.37 36.81
N PRO A 442 -0.85 19.83 38.00
CA PRO A 442 0.28 20.33 38.76
C PRO A 442 1.56 20.20 37.93
N GLU A 443 2.30 21.31 37.81
CA GLU A 443 3.60 21.33 37.13
C GLU A 443 4.52 20.28 37.77
N SER A 444 4.97 19.33 36.95
CA SER A 444 5.99 18.37 37.34
C SER A 444 7.25 19.12 37.77
N ARG A 445 7.56 19.08 39.06
CA ARG A 445 8.78 19.64 39.65
C ARG A 445 10.00 19.22 38.82
N ARG A 446 10.79 20.21 38.41
CA ARG A 446 12.08 20.02 37.75
C ARG A 446 12.98 19.14 38.61
N ASN A 447 13.61 18.17 37.96
CA ASN A 447 14.58 17.27 38.53
C ASN A 447 15.87 18.05 38.90
N PRO A 448 16.30 18.09 40.18
CA PRO A 448 17.46 18.89 40.60
C PRO A 448 18.83 18.21 40.40
N TYR A 449 18.90 16.99 39.83
CA TYR A 449 20.17 16.32 39.55
C TYR A 449 20.50 16.39 38.07
N ARG A 450 21.08 17.50 37.64
CA ARG A 450 21.79 17.60 36.38
C ARG A 450 22.85 18.69 36.47
N ASP A 451 23.90 18.38 37.22
CA ASP A 451 25.25 18.94 37.07
C ASP A 451 26.18 18.07 37.93
N GLU A 452 26.69 16.99 37.32
CA GLU A 452 28.01 16.39 37.58
C GLU A 452 28.53 15.77 36.27
#